data_AF-A0A7S0JH34-F1
#
_entry.id   AF-A0A7S0JH34-F1
#
_cell.length_a   1.000
_cell.length_b   1.000
_cell.length_c   1.000
_cell.angle_alpha   90.00
_cell.angle_beta   90.00
_cell.angle_gamma   90.00
#
_symmetry.space_group_name_H-M   'P 1'
#
loop_
_entity.id
_entity.type
_entity.pdbx_description
1 polymer ?
#
loop_
_entity_poly.entity_id
_entity_poly.type
_entity_poly.pdbx_seq_one_letter_code
_entity_poly.pdbx_strand_id
1 'polypeptide(L)'
;HLSMAMLLRLACCVGLASCVLALSPAPPPSASPLPSEGARKSPLEQQSIVLRSAQPCVLLLSGQGAHGCTTRRYGDIAPLKEIANEAAVERLIDNKHHSGELMLALPSRLFTLPTLEAVQAALGPRLRGIAVLQRDGGAASESEALARGERELASRRFGFAIVLLDAAESAATLALLRTAQAPLLQLHYPMAARSSANASGCLAEGSCEPLGGYSVWGALPPRTASVTPPEEHKPAVMLAAPLDATAMFHGRARGADAAVSNVVALLAAVTAVSRHMETSRAGAADPSALAATPLFALFSGEAWGQIGSRRFEKDVASFNCSRRSSAPHPPASEDGEA
;
A
#
# COMPACT_ATOMS: atom_id res chain seq x y z
N HIS A 1 -5.33 44.13 54.86
CA HIS A 1 -6.09 43.58 53.73
C HIS A 1 -5.20 42.62 52.96
N LEU A 2 -5.70 41.39 52.81
CA LEU A 2 -5.16 40.13 52.25
C LEU A 2 -3.97 40.26 51.28
N SER A 3 -2.87 39.49 51.28
CA SER A 3 -2.46 38.13 51.73
C SER A 3 -2.14 37.20 50.54
N MET A 4 -0.93 36.63 50.58
CA MET A 4 -0.43 35.37 49.99
C MET A 4 -0.42 35.22 48.46
N ALA A 5 0.71 35.07 47.75
CA ALA A 5 1.81 34.10 47.86
C ALA A 5 1.43 32.63 47.58
N MET A 6 2.23 32.03 46.69
CA MET A 6 2.78 30.66 46.77
C MET A 6 2.30 29.60 45.75
N LEU A 7 3.28 29.18 44.92
CA LEU A 7 3.60 27.84 44.38
C LEU A 7 2.51 26.81 44.04
N LEU A 8 2.67 26.07 42.93
CA LEU A 8 3.21 24.68 42.95
C LEU A 8 3.49 24.10 41.55
N ARG A 9 4.59 23.35 41.44
CA ARG A 9 4.86 22.30 40.43
C ARG A 9 4.21 20.98 40.89
N LEU A 10 3.83 20.10 39.94
CA LEU A 10 3.91 18.61 39.89
C LEU A 10 2.73 18.08 39.03
N ALA A 11 2.95 17.37 37.93
CA ALA A 11 3.31 15.95 37.79
C ALA A 11 2.10 14.98 37.78
N CYS A 12 2.11 14.16 36.73
CA CYS A 12 1.33 12.97 36.37
C CYS A 12 0.71 12.12 37.50
N CYS A 13 -0.58 11.73 37.35
CA CYS A 13 -1.16 10.39 37.65
C CYS A 13 -2.60 10.32 37.09
N VAL A 14 -2.89 9.43 36.12
CA VAL A 14 -3.58 8.13 36.28
C VAL A 14 -5.08 8.21 36.66
N GLY A 15 -5.96 7.78 35.74
CA GLY A 15 -7.18 7.02 36.09
C GLY A 15 -8.57 7.64 35.82
N LEU A 16 -9.26 7.07 34.83
CA LEU A 16 -10.71 6.78 34.72
C LEU A 16 -11.76 7.91 34.68
N ALA A 17 -12.52 7.89 33.56
CA ALA A 17 -13.97 8.04 33.42
C ALA A 17 -14.66 9.39 33.73
N SER A 18 -15.10 10.09 32.66
CA SER A 18 -16.51 10.50 32.39
C SER A 18 -16.54 11.38 31.13
N CYS A 19 -17.28 11.02 30.08
CA CYS A 19 -18.72 11.27 29.90
C CYS A 19 -19.04 12.76 29.72
N VAL A 20 -19.20 13.20 28.46
CA VAL A 20 -19.89 14.46 28.11
C VAL A 20 -20.87 14.15 26.99
N LEU A 21 -22.14 14.37 27.31
CA LEU A 21 -23.28 14.36 26.40
C LEU A 21 -23.22 15.55 25.44
N ALA A 22 -23.58 15.32 24.17
CA ALA A 22 -24.07 16.37 23.27
C ALA A 22 -25.43 15.94 22.72
N LEU A 23 -26.47 16.69 23.08
CA LEU A 23 -27.84 16.57 22.59
C LEU A 23 -27.97 17.37 21.28
N SER A 24 -28.47 16.71 20.24
CA SER A 24 -28.89 17.31 18.96
C SER A 24 -30.42 17.36 18.88
N PRO A 25 -31.04 18.38 18.25
CA PRO A 25 -32.50 18.50 18.19
C PRO A 25 -33.13 17.56 17.15
N ALA A 26 -34.31 17.03 17.48
CA ALA A 26 -35.06 16.06 16.69
C ALA A 26 -35.85 16.68 15.51
N PRO A 27 -35.98 15.99 14.36
CA PRO A 27 -37.00 16.28 13.35
C PRO A 27 -38.28 15.41 13.56
N PRO A 28 -39.44 15.81 12.97
CA PRO A 28 -40.77 15.26 13.29
C PRO A 28 -41.07 13.92 12.58
N PRO A 29 -42.12 13.19 13.01
CA PRO A 29 -42.37 11.82 12.59
C PRO A 29 -43.35 11.73 11.42
N SER A 30 -43.01 10.95 10.38
CA SER A 30 -44.04 10.33 9.52
C SER A 30 -43.49 9.18 8.66
N ALA A 31 -44.27 8.09 8.68
CA ALA A 31 -44.32 6.95 7.75
C ALA A 31 -43.19 5.90 7.84
N SER A 32 -43.45 4.90 8.69
CA SER A 32 -42.79 3.59 8.71
C SER A 32 -42.84 2.89 7.33
N PRO A 33 -41.73 2.33 6.83
CA PRO A 33 -41.79 1.19 5.94
C PRO A 33 -41.87 -0.09 6.78
N LEU A 34 -42.76 -0.99 6.34
CA LEU A 34 -42.98 -2.34 6.84
C LEU A 34 -41.68 -3.15 7.00
N PRO A 35 -41.64 -4.14 7.91
CA PRO A 35 -40.46 -4.97 8.09
C PRO A 35 -40.24 -5.80 6.82
N SER A 36 -39.15 -5.55 6.10
CA SER A 36 -38.74 -6.47 5.04
C SER A 36 -38.35 -7.79 5.70
N GLU A 37 -39.18 -8.81 5.49
CA GLU A 37 -38.91 -10.20 5.82
C GLU A 37 -37.47 -10.58 5.47
N GLY A 38 -36.85 -11.34 6.37
CA GLY A 38 -35.47 -11.77 6.25
C GLY A 38 -35.19 -12.35 4.86
N ALA A 39 -34.24 -11.74 4.16
CA ALA A 39 -33.61 -12.36 3.01
C ALA A 39 -33.04 -13.71 3.48
N ARG A 40 -33.76 -14.80 3.18
CA ARG A 40 -33.27 -16.16 3.37
C ARG A 40 -32.00 -16.26 2.56
N LYS A 41 -30.84 -16.19 3.23
CA LYS A 41 -29.55 -16.52 2.64
C LYS A 41 -29.70 -17.86 1.94
N SER A 42 -29.27 -17.93 0.69
CA SER A 42 -29.35 -19.18 -0.07
C SER A 42 -28.61 -20.29 0.69
N PRO A 43 -28.98 -21.57 0.52
CA PRO A 43 -28.26 -22.68 1.15
C PRO A 43 -26.76 -22.67 0.83
N LEU A 44 -26.36 -22.08 -0.31
CA LEU A 44 -24.97 -21.88 -0.73
C LEU A 44 -24.28 -20.76 0.05
N GLU A 45 -24.94 -19.63 0.30
CA GLU A 45 -24.39 -18.54 1.13
C GLU A 45 -24.18 -18.96 2.58
N GLN A 46 -24.94 -19.95 3.07
CA GLN A 46 -24.73 -20.55 4.39
C GLN A 46 -23.53 -21.51 4.43
N GLN A 47 -23.03 -21.95 3.26
CA GLN A 47 -21.92 -22.90 3.12
C GLN A 47 -20.61 -22.25 2.66
N SER A 48 -20.62 -20.95 2.34
CA SER A 48 -19.45 -20.21 1.87
C SER A 48 -19.00 -19.15 2.88
N ILE A 49 -17.70 -19.10 3.16
CA ILE A 49 -17.09 -17.99 3.89
C ILE A 49 -16.47 -17.05 2.85
N VAL A 50 -16.92 -15.80 2.82
CA VAL A 50 -16.35 -14.78 1.94
C VAL A 50 -15.19 -14.10 2.65
N LEU A 51 -14.01 -14.16 2.03
CA LEU A 51 -12.82 -13.44 2.47
C LEU A 51 -12.93 -11.99 1.95
N ARG A 52 -13.02 -11.02 2.84
CA ARG A 52 -13.22 -9.59 2.54
C ARG A 52 -11.96 -8.74 2.72
N SER A 53 -11.04 -9.17 3.58
CA SER A 53 -9.78 -8.48 3.88
C SER A 53 -8.56 -9.13 3.24
N ALA A 54 -8.78 -10.27 2.56
CA ALA A 54 -7.80 -10.96 1.75
C ALA A 54 -7.06 -10.00 0.80
N GLN A 55 -5.74 -10.00 0.88
CA GLN A 55 -4.90 -9.16 0.04
C GLN A 55 -4.22 -10.01 -1.05
N PRO A 56 -4.52 -9.77 -2.34
CA PRO A 56 -3.90 -10.53 -3.42
C PRO A 56 -2.47 -10.03 -3.69
N CYS A 57 -1.61 -10.97 -4.06
CA CYS A 57 -0.42 -10.68 -4.85
C CYS A 57 -0.89 -10.31 -6.27
N VAL A 58 -0.40 -9.19 -6.80
CA VAL A 58 -0.89 -8.63 -8.07
C VAL A 58 0.05 -8.96 -9.23
N LEU A 59 -0.49 -8.90 -10.44
CA LEU A 59 0.28 -9.02 -11.68
C LEU A 59 0.85 -7.64 -12.06
N LEU A 60 2.17 -7.58 -12.28
CA LEU A 60 2.86 -6.41 -12.78
C LEU A 60 3.59 -6.73 -14.08
N LEU A 61 3.59 -5.78 -15.01
CA LEU A 61 4.18 -5.95 -16.33
C LEU A 61 5.28 -4.91 -16.55
N SER A 62 6.43 -5.38 -17.02
CA SER A 62 7.58 -4.57 -17.43
C SER A 62 7.82 -4.74 -18.93
N GLY A 63 8.78 -3.99 -19.48
CA GLY A 63 9.24 -4.20 -20.86
C GLY A 63 9.89 -5.58 -21.08
N GLN A 64 10.34 -6.24 -20.00
CA GLN A 64 11.03 -7.53 -20.07
C GLN A 64 10.12 -8.73 -19.77
N GLY A 65 8.93 -8.51 -19.19
CA GLY A 65 7.98 -9.58 -18.93
C GLY A 65 7.04 -9.30 -17.78
N ALA A 66 6.49 -10.37 -17.21
CA ALA A 66 5.52 -10.33 -16.12
C ALA A 66 6.13 -10.77 -14.78
N HIS A 67 5.74 -10.08 -13.71
CA HIS A 67 6.13 -10.34 -12.33
C HIS A 67 4.88 -10.43 -11.45
N GLY A 68 5.00 -11.05 -10.28
CA GLY A 68 3.90 -11.28 -9.36
C GLY A 68 3.03 -12.47 -9.77
N CYS A 69 1.74 -12.41 -9.47
CA CYS A 69 0.85 -13.57 -9.50
C CYS A 69 -0.21 -13.45 -10.59
N THR A 70 -0.43 -14.54 -11.33
CA THR A 70 -1.49 -14.62 -12.35
C THR A 70 -2.61 -15.54 -11.94
N THR A 71 -3.81 -15.26 -12.46
CA THR A 71 -4.99 -16.12 -12.30
C THR A 71 -5.51 -16.59 -13.66
N ARG A 72 -6.26 -17.69 -13.69
CA ARG A 72 -7.04 -18.03 -14.89
C ARG A 72 -8.18 -17.02 -15.08
N ARG A 73 -8.66 -16.87 -16.33
CA ARG A 73 -9.67 -15.87 -16.73
C ARG A 73 -10.96 -15.88 -15.88
N TYR A 74 -11.33 -17.03 -15.31
CA TYR A 74 -12.54 -17.19 -14.49
C TYR A 74 -12.24 -17.48 -13.01
N GLY A 75 -11.00 -17.23 -12.60
CA GLY A 75 -10.48 -17.67 -11.31
C GLY A 75 -10.20 -19.17 -11.27
N ASP A 76 -9.82 -19.62 -10.09
CA ASP A 76 -9.46 -20.99 -9.79
C ASP A 76 -10.26 -21.47 -8.56
N ILE A 77 -10.67 -22.74 -8.57
CA ILE A 77 -11.31 -23.41 -7.43
C ILE A 77 -10.67 -24.78 -7.26
N ALA A 78 -10.21 -25.09 -6.04
CA ALA A 78 -9.64 -26.39 -5.73
C ALA A 78 -9.71 -26.70 -4.22
N PRO A 79 -9.56 -27.98 -3.83
CA PRO A 79 -9.43 -28.36 -2.43
C PRO A 79 -8.26 -27.64 -1.74
N LEU A 80 -8.53 -27.08 -0.56
CA LEU A 80 -7.56 -26.41 0.28
C LEU A 80 -6.92 -27.41 1.25
N LYS A 81 -5.59 -27.43 1.31
CA LYS A 81 -4.81 -28.28 2.20
C LYS A 81 -3.89 -27.43 3.08
N GLU A 82 -3.89 -27.69 4.39
CA GLU A 82 -2.98 -27.02 5.33
C GLU A 82 -1.55 -27.58 5.20
N ILE A 83 -0.57 -26.67 5.20
CA ILE A 83 0.86 -26.97 5.34
C ILE A 83 1.34 -26.30 6.62
N ALA A 84 1.25 -27.02 7.74
CA ALA A 84 1.48 -26.43 9.07
C ALA A 84 2.97 -26.23 9.43
N ASN A 85 3.87 -27.02 8.85
CA ASN A 85 5.31 -27.03 9.16
C ASN A 85 6.13 -27.55 7.98
N GLU A 86 7.45 -27.44 8.09
CA GLU A 86 8.44 -27.86 7.09
C GLU A 86 8.31 -29.36 6.76
N ALA A 87 8.09 -30.20 7.77
CA ALA A 87 7.84 -31.62 7.56
C ALA A 87 6.57 -31.89 6.70
N ALA A 88 5.56 -31.02 6.77
CA ALA A 88 4.39 -31.10 5.89
C ALA A 88 4.71 -30.71 4.44
N VAL A 89 5.67 -29.81 4.23
CA VAL A 89 6.21 -29.49 2.90
C VAL A 89 6.95 -30.71 2.33
N GLU A 90 7.82 -31.34 3.12
CA GLU A 90 8.54 -32.55 2.70
C GLU A 90 7.60 -33.69 2.31
N ARG A 91 6.60 -33.98 3.16
CA ARG A 91 5.56 -34.99 2.84
C ARG A 91 4.77 -34.65 1.58
N LEU A 92 4.54 -33.38 1.29
CA LEU A 92 3.88 -32.94 0.06
C LEU A 92 4.76 -33.21 -1.17
N ILE A 93 6.06 -32.97 -1.05
CA ILE A 93 7.06 -33.20 -2.11
C ILE A 93 7.22 -34.70 -2.38
N ASP A 94 7.31 -35.52 -1.32
CA ASP A 94 7.52 -36.96 -1.43
C ASP A 94 6.29 -37.70 -1.96
N ASN A 95 5.09 -37.13 -1.78
CA ASN A 95 3.86 -37.75 -2.23
C ASN A 95 3.66 -37.58 -3.76
N LYS A 96 4.28 -38.47 -4.52
CA LYS A 96 4.18 -38.54 -5.98
C LYS A 96 2.74 -38.82 -6.48
N HIS A 97 1.82 -39.25 -5.62
CA HIS A 97 0.49 -39.72 -6.00
C HIS A 97 -0.65 -38.69 -5.80
N HIS A 98 -0.34 -37.41 -5.60
CA HIS A 98 -1.39 -36.37 -5.58
C HIS A 98 -2.05 -36.20 -6.97
N SER A 99 -3.13 -36.92 -7.26
CA SER A 99 -3.76 -36.93 -8.59
C SER A 99 -4.66 -35.72 -8.88
N GLY A 100 -4.90 -34.83 -7.91
CA GLY A 100 -5.81 -33.69 -8.03
C GLY A 100 -5.14 -32.32 -8.05
N GLU A 101 -5.85 -31.34 -8.60
CA GLU A 101 -5.58 -29.92 -8.39
C GLU A 101 -5.75 -29.56 -6.90
N LEU A 102 -4.93 -28.66 -6.37
CA LEU A 102 -5.04 -28.22 -4.97
C LEU A 102 -4.61 -26.76 -4.74
N MET A 103 -5.10 -26.20 -3.65
CA MET A 103 -4.63 -24.97 -3.05
C MET A 103 -3.98 -25.26 -1.68
N LEU A 104 -3.03 -24.43 -1.30
CA LEU A 104 -2.30 -24.60 -0.04
C LEU A 104 -2.58 -23.44 0.91
N ALA A 105 -2.90 -23.76 2.16
CA ALA A 105 -2.91 -22.80 3.25
C ALA A 105 -1.60 -22.95 4.04
N LEU A 106 -0.75 -21.92 4.00
CA LEU A 106 0.58 -21.96 4.62
C LEU A 106 0.79 -20.76 5.54
N PRO A 107 1.39 -20.95 6.72
CA PRO A 107 1.71 -19.84 7.61
C PRO A 107 2.80 -18.94 7.02
N SER A 108 2.76 -17.65 7.33
CA SER A 108 3.72 -16.63 6.89
C SER A 108 5.20 -17.04 7.04
N ARG A 109 5.57 -17.77 8.11
CA ARG A 109 6.93 -18.28 8.32
C ARG A 109 7.43 -19.27 7.25
N LEU A 110 6.52 -20.01 6.60
CA LEU A 110 6.83 -20.92 5.49
C LEU A 110 6.71 -20.22 4.13
N PHE A 111 6.33 -18.94 4.11
CA PHE A 111 6.20 -18.17 2.88
C PHE A 111 7.58 -17.61 2.46
N THR A 112 8.43 -18.52 2.01
CA THR A 112 9.80 -18.22 1.56
C THR A 112 10.00 -18.68 0.12
N LEU A 113 10.94 -18.06 -0.60
CA LEU A 113 11.27 -18.46 -1.97
C LEU A 113 11.63 -19.96 -2.10
N PRO A 114 12.50 -20.54 -1.24
CA PRO A 114 12.81 -21.97 -1.32
C PRO A 114 11.57 -22.86 -1.14
N THR A 115 10.68 -22.52 -0.20
CA THR A 115 9.44 -23.28 0.00
C THR A 115 8.54 -23.21 -1.21
N LEU A 116 8.32 -22.02 -1.78
CA LEU A 116 7.48 -21.87 -2.97
C LEU A 116 8.05 -22.58 -4.19
N GLU A 117 9.36 -22.53 -4.39
CA GLU A 117 10.03 -23.25 -5.49
C GLU A 117 9.90 -24.77 -5.33
N ALA A 118 10.12 -25.28 -4.11
CA ALA A 118 9.99 -26.71 -3.83
C ALA A 118 8.55 -27.20 -4.05
N VAL A 119 7.56 -26.44 -3.57
CA VAL A 119 6.14 -26.73 -3.77
C VAL A 119 5.75 -26.66 -5.25
N GLN A 120 6.24 -25.65 -5.97
CA GLN A 120 5.98 -25.50 -7.41
C GLN A 120 6.64 -26.63 -8.22
N ALA A 121 7.84 -27.08 -7.85
CA ALA A 121 8.50 -28.21 -8.48
C ALA A 121 7.75 -29.52 -8.25
N ALA A 122 7.21 -29.73 -7.04
CA ALA A 122 6.47 -30.94 -6.71
C ALA A 122 5.07 -30.99 -7.36
N LEU A 123 4.34 -29.87 -7.34
CA LEU A 123 2.94 -29.84 -7.78
C LEU A 123 2.78 -29.41 -9.24
N GLY A 124 3.69 -28.59 -9.77
CA GLY A 124 3.64 -28.05 -11.12
C GLY A 124 2.30 -27.39 -11.43
N PRO A 125 1.62 -27.75 -12.54
CA PRO A 125 0.34 -27.15 -12.93
C PRO A 125 -0.83 -27.52 -12.01
N ARG A 126 -0.65 -28.48 -11.08
CA ARG A 126 -1.69 -28.90 -10.12
C ARG A 126 -1.84 -27.89 -8.99
N LEU A 127 -0.85 -27.05 -8.73
CA LEU A 127 -0.96 -25.97 -7.75
C LEU A 127 -1.82 -24.85 -8.34
N ARG A 128 -2.97 -24.60 -7.73
CA ARG A 128 -3.95 -23.60 -8.22
C ARG A 128 -3.95 -22.31 -7.43
N GLY A 129 -3.35 -22.31 -6.25
CA GLY A 129 -3.21 -21.11 -5.45
C GLY A 129 -2.66 -21.37 -4.06
N ILE A 130 -2.31 -20.27 -3.40
CA ILE A 130 -1.75 -20.26 -2.05
C ILE A 130 -2.48 -19.21 -1.21
N ALA A 131 -2.95 -19.61 -0.05
CA ALA A 131 -3.40 -18.73 1.02
C ALA A 131 -2.32 -18.66 2.10
N VAL A 132 -1.73 -17.47 2.28
CA VAL A 132 -0.76 -17.18 3.33
C VAL A 132 -1.53 -16.79 4.59
N LEU A 133 -1.34 -17.56 5.65
CA LEU A 133 -2.02 -17.42 6.93
C LEU A 133 -1.17 -16.58 7.89
N GLN A 134 -1.82 -15.67 8.58
CA GLN A 134 -1.23 -14.87 9.66
C GLN A 134 -1.75 -15.33 11.02
N ARG A 135 -0.94 -15.17 12.06
CA ARG A 135 -1.37 -15.42 13.44
C ARG A 135 -1.79 -14.13 14.12
N ASP A 136 -2.81 -14.22 14.99
CA ASP A 136 -3.19 -13.14 15.89
C ASP A 136 -2.06 -12.91 16.91
N GLY A 137 -1.56 -11.67 16.96
CA GLY A 137 -0.68 -11.18 18.03
C GLY A 137 0.72 -11.79 18.09
N GLY A 138 1.70 -11.18 17.43
CA GLY A 138 3.09 -11.55 17.69
C GLY A 138 4.15 -10.97 16.75
N ALA A 139 4.63 -9.78 17.11
CA ALA A 139 5.97 -9.26 16.84
C ALA A 139 6.31 -8.76 15.42
N ALA A 140 7.04 -7.65 15.41
CA ALA A 140 7.84 -7.17 14.29
C ALA A 140 8.59 -8.30 13.56
N SER A 141 8.92 -9.41 14.24
CA SER A 141 9.58 -10.58 13.66
C SER A 141 8.76 -11.33 12.60
N GLU A 142 7.43 -11.46 12.71
CA GLU A 142 6.60 -12.05 11.63
C GLU A 142 6.47 -11.08 10.45
N SER A 143 6.35 -9.78 10.73
CA SER A 143 6.36 -8.75 9.68
C SER A 143 7.71 -8.68 8.97
N GLU A 144 8.82 -8.90 9.68
CA GLU A 144 10.17 -8.96 9.13
C GLU A 144 10.42 -10.25 8.35
N ALA A 145 9.95 -11.41 8.84
CA ALA A 145 10.07 -12.68 8.13
C ALA A 145 9.30 -12.63 6.81
N LEU A 146 8.09 -12.08 6.85
CA LEU A 146 7.29 -11.81 5.66
C LEU A 146 8.00 -10.80 4.75
N ALA A 147 8.47 -9.66 5.27
CA ALA A 147 9.17 -8.63 4.49
C ALA A 147 10.47 -9.13 3.83
N ARG A 148 11.23 -10.01 4.50
CA ARG A 148 12.44 -10.65 3.92
C ARG A 148 12.08 -11.56 2.75
N GLY A 149 11.04 -12.37 2.89
CA GLY A 149 10.56 -13.23 1.79
C GLY A 149 9.97 -12.44 0.63
N GLU A 150 9.18 -11.41 0.92
CA GLU A 150 8.44 -10.65 -0.08
C GLU A 150 9.33 -9.95 -1.12
N ARG A 151 10.51 -9.46 -0.74
CA ARG A 151 11.37 -8.70 -1.68
C ARG A 151 11.90 -9.55 -2.83
N GLU A 152 12.31 -10.78 -2.53
CA GLU A 152 12.74 -11.74 -3.57
C GLU A 152 11.53 -12.25 -4.36
N LEU A 153 10.45 -12.57 -3.66
CA LEU A 153 9.22 -13.11 -4.25
C LEU A 153 8.52 -12.12 -5.18
N ALA A 154 8.53 -10.82 -4.88
CA ALA A 154 7.87 -9.78 -5.68
C ALA A 154 8.45 -9.65 -7.10
N SER A 155 9.71 -10.04 -7.30
CA SER A 155 10.36 -10.03 -8.62
C SER A 155 10.08 -11.28 -9.45
N ARG A 156 9.54 -12.34 -8.83
CA ARG A 156 9.28 -13.63 -9.47
C ARG A 156 7.88 -13.67 -10.06
N ARG A 157 7.68 -14.59 -10.99
CA ARG A 157 6.38 -14.85 -11.61
C ARG A 157 5.78 -16.15 -11.08
N PHE A 158 4.55 -16.07 -10.61
CA PHE A 158 3.75 -17.21 -10.17
C PHE A 158 2.57 -17.43 -11.10
N GLY A 159 2.45 -18.66 -11.62
CA GLY A 159 1.37 -19.08 -12.52
C GLY A 159 0.02 -19.34 -11.84
N PHE A 160 -0.13 -18.90 -10.58
CA PHE A 160 -1.28 -19.15 -9.72
C PHE A 160 -1.49 -17.98 -8.75
N ALA A 161 -2.70 -17.89 -8.18
CA ALA A 161 -3.04 -16.85 -7.21
C ALA A 161 -2.31 -17.05 -5.88
N ILE A 162 -1.79 -15.97 -5.30
CA ILE A 162 -1.31 -15.95 -3.91
C ILE A 162 -2.08 -14.87 -3.17
N VAL A 163 -2.64 -15.19 -2.01
CA VAL A 163 -3.44 -14.27 -1.19
C VAL A 163 -2.97 -14.30 0.25
N LEU A 164 -2.81 -13.14 0.87
CA LEU A 164 -2.54 -12.99 2.28
C LEU A 164 -3.86 -12.79 3.03
N LEU A 165 -4.14 -13.67 3.98
CA LEU A 165 -5.30 -13.56 4.85
C LEU A 165 -4.91 -12.78 6.10
N ASP A 166 -5.81 -11.92 6.57
CA ASP A 166 -5.61 -11.30 7.88
C ASP A 166 -5.76 -12.32 9.01
N ALA A 167 -5.52 -11.91 10.25
CA ALA A 167 -5.50 -12.85 11.36
C ALA A 167 -6.89 -13.47 11.64
N ALA A 168 -7.98 -12.70 11.48
CA ALA A 168 -9.34 -13.20 11.66
C ALA A 168 -9.74 -14.20 10.57
N GLU A 169 -9.47 -13.88 9.30
CA GLU A 169 -9.70 -14.77 8.16
C GLU A 169 -8.80 -16.01 8.21
N SER A 170 -7.57 -15.86 8.70
CA SER A 170 -6.65 -16.99 8.91
C SER A 170 -7.20 -17.94 9.96
N ALA A 171 -7.68 -17.42 11.09
CA ALA A 171 -8.29 -18.23 12.14
C ALA A 171 -9.56 -18.95 11.65
N ALA A 172 -10.43 -18.26 10.91
CA ALA A 172 -11.62 -18.86 10.31
C ALA A 172 -11.27 -19.96 9.28
N THR A 173 -10.27 -19.72 8.45
CA THR A 173 -9.77 -20.68 7.45
C THR A 173 -9.21 -21.93 8.11
N LEU A 174 -8.41 -21.77 9.18
CA LEU A 174 -7.87 -22.88 9.95
C LEU A 174 -8.96 -23.66 10.69
N ALA A 175 -9.98 -22.98 11.21
CA ALA A 175 -11.14 -23.64 11.80
C ALA A 175 -11.87 -24.52 10.77
N LEU A 176 -12.11 -23.99 9.57
CA LEU A 176 -12.73 -24.72 8.46
C LEU A 176 -11.92 -25.96 8.06
N LEU A 177 -10.58 -25.84 7.96
CA LEU A 177 -9.70 -26.94 7.59
C LEU A 177 -9.69 -28.08 8.62
N ARG A 178 -10.04 -27.81 9.88
CA ARG A 178 -10.15 -28.83 10.95
C ARG A 178 -11.48 -29.54 10.94
N THR A 179 -12.56 -28.87 10.54
CA THR A 179 -13.92 -29.40 10.65
C THR A 179 -14.46 -29.95 9.34
N ALA A 180 -14.03 -29.39 8.21
CA ALA A 180 -14.53 -29.76 6.89
C ALA A 180 -13.63 -30.79 6.22
N GLN A 181 -14.23 -31.79 5.58
CA GLN A 181 -13.49 -32.75 4.79
C GLN A 181 -13.19 -32.15 3.41
N ALA A 182 -11.94 -31.72 3.20
CA ALA A 182 -11.45 -31.12 1.96
C ALA A 182 -12.24 -29.87 1.50
N PRO A 183 -12.24 -28.77 2.29
CA PRO A 183 -12.93 -27.55 1.90
C PRO A 183 -12.37 -26.99 0.58
N LEU A 184 -13.24 -26.45 -0.28
CA LEU A 184 -12.83 -25.80 -1.51
C LEU A 184 -12.50 -24.33 -1.23
N LEU A 185 -11.41 -23.84 -1.82
CA LEU A 185 -11.09 -22.41 -1.87
C LEU A 185 -11.27 -21.92 -3.31
N GLN A 186 -11.97 -20.80 -3.47
CA GLN A 186 -12.14 -20.12 -4.75
C GLN A 186 -11.36 -18.81 -4.72
N LEU A 187 -10.50 -18.60 -5.72
CA LEU A 187 -9.72 -17.38 -5.91
C LEU A 187 -10.05 -16.80 -7.28
N HIS A 188 -10.79 -15.68 -7.31
CA HIS A 188 -11.17 -14.98 -8.53
C HIS A 188 -10.64 -13.56 -8.49
N TYR A 189 -9.55 -13.32 -9.23
CA TYR A 189 -8.99 -11.99 -9.44
C TYR A 189 -8.78 -11.77 -10.94
N PRO A 190 -9.00 -10.56 -11.49
CA PRO A 190 -8.83 -10.28 -12.91
C PRO A 190 -7.35 -10.03 -13.26
N MET A 191 -6.48 -11.03 -13.03
CA MET A 191 -5.01 -10.93 -13.20
C MET A 191 -4.50 -11.96 -14.21
N ALA A 192 -5.26 -12.17 -15.28
CA ALA A 192 -4.93 -13.14 -16.32
C ALA A 192 -3.99 -12.54 -17.36
N ALA A 193 -2.82 -13.16 -17.56
CA ALA A 193 -1.89 -12.77 -18.62
C ALA A 193 -1.15 -13.97 -19.21
N ARG A 194 -0.84 -13.88 -20.51
CA ARG A 194 -0.07 -14.90 -21.25
C ARG A 194 1.36 -15.00 -20.71
N SER A 195 2.04 -16.12 -20.96
CA SER A 195 3.46 -16.30 -20.59
C SER A 195 4.37 -15.25 -21.22
N SER A 196 4.07 -14.79 -22.43
CA SER A 196 4.81 -13.75 -23.15
C SER A 196 4.32 -12.32 -22.90
N ALA A 197 3.37 -12.11 -21.97
CA ALA A 197 2.83 -10.78 -21.70
C ALA A 197 3.91 -9.82 -21.19
N ASN A 198 3.88 -8.60 -21.70
CA ASN A 198 4.76 -7.49 -21.35
C ASN A 198 3.96 -6.18 -21.36
N ALA A 199 4.58 -5.11 -20.88
CA ALA A 199 3.93 -3.81 -20.77
C ALA A 199 3.49 -3.24 -22.13
N SER A 200 4.31 -3.38 -23.19
CA SER A 200 3.97 -2.82 -24.50
C SER A 200 2.75 -3.49 -25.13
N GLY A 201 2.65 -4.82 -25.02
CA GLY A 201 1.50 -5.59 -25.50
C GLY A 201 0.22 -5.25 -24.75
N CYS A 202 0.26 -5.22 -23.41
CA CYS A 202 -0.95 -4.93 -22.62
C CYS A 202 -1.45 -3.49 -22.82
N LEU A 203 -0.54 -2.52 -22.95
CA LEU A 203 -0.89 -1.12 -23.21
C LEU A 203 -1.50 -0.96 -24.61
N ALA A 204 -0.97 -1.66 -25.61
CA ALA A 204 -1.53 -1.64 -26.97
C ALA A 204 -2.93 -2.28 -27.03
N GLU A 205 -3.19 -3.29 -26.21
CA GLU A 205 -4.49 -3.97 -26.09
C GLU A 205 -5.48 -3.23 -25.17
N GLY A 206 -5.05 -2.21 -24.43
CA GLY A 206 -5.89 -1.51 -23.44
C GLY A 206 -6.29 -2.40 -22.26
N SER A 207 -5.48 -3.42 -21.93
CA SER A 207 -5.76 -4.40 -20.87
C SER A 207 -5.02 -4.14 -19.55
N CYS A 208 -4.24 -3.06 -19.48
CA CYS A 208 -3.48 -2.63 -18.30
C CYS A 208 -3.37 -1.10 -18.27
N GLU A 209 -3.02 -0.58 -17.10
CA GLU A 209 -2.73 0.84 -16.89
C GLU A 209 -1.26 1.04 -16.50
N PRO A 210 -0.63 2.17 -16.87
CA PRO A 210 0.71 2.49 -16.42
C PRO A 210 0.72 2.72 -14.90
N LEU A 211 1.73 2.19 -14.22
CA LEU A 211 2.01 2.54 -12.83
C LEU A 211 2.47 3.99 -12.75
N GLY A 212 1.90 4.76 -11.83
CA GLY A 212 2.23 6.15 -11.66
C GLY A 212 1.51 6.79 -10.49
N GLY A 213 1.70 8.09 -10.38
CA GLY A 213 1.16 8.93 -9.32
C GLY A 213 1.67 10.36 -9.49
N TYR A 214 1.45 11.17 -8.46
CA TYR A 214 1.94 12.55 -8.45
C TYR A 214 3.09 12.68 -7.46
N SER A 215 4.19 13.24 -7.95
CA SER A 215 5.26 13.75 -7.11
C SER A 215 4.90 15.17 -6.64
N VAL A 216 5.33 15.54 -5.45
CA VAL A 216 5.13 16.87 -4.88
C VAL A 216 6.48 17.54 -4.73
N TRP A 217 6.60 18.80 -5.12
CA TRP A 217 7.81 19.58 -4.92
C TRP A 217 7.50 21.04 -4.60
N GLY A 218 8.44 21.72 -3.96
CA GLY A 218 8.32 23.13 -3.59
C GLY A 218 9.68 23.80 -3.37
N ALA A 219 9.66 25.13 -3.25
CA ALA A 219 10.85 25.97 -3.09
C ALA A 219 10.67 26.96 -1.94
N LEU A 220 11.78 27.41 -1.34
CA LEU A 220 11.81 28.54 -0.41
C LEU A 220 12.74 29.65 -0.95
N PRO A 221 12.29 30.92 -1.06
CA PRO A 221 10.89 31.35 -0.95
C PRO A 221 9.99 30.66 -2.00
N PRO A 222 8.66 30.65 -1.84
CA PRO A 222 7.75 30.08 -2.82
C PRO A 222 8.03 30.63 -4.22
N ARG A 223 8.26 29.72 -5.18
CA ARG A 223 8.48 30.05 -6.59
C ARG A 223 7.49 29.30 -7.45
N THR A 224 6.90 29.99 -8.43
CA THR A 224 6.13 29.36 -9.49
C THR A 224 6.62 29.87 -10.84
N ALA A 225 6.48 29.06 -11.89
CA ALA A 225 6.89 29.43 -13.24
C ALA A 225 6.24 30.73 -13.75
N SER A 226 5.08 31.11 -13.18
CA SER A 226 4.32 32.30 -13.56
C SER A 226 4.57 33.52 -12.67
N VAL A 227 5.06 33.34 -11.44
CA VAL A 227 5.17 34.43 -10.44
C VAL A 227 6.64 34.80 -10.16
N THR A 228 7.56 33.85 -10.23
CA THR A 228 8.98 34.09 -9.94
C THR A 228 9.84 33.17 -10.80
N PRO A 229 10.31 33.64 -11.99
CA PRO A 229 11.14 32.83 -12.86
C PRO A 229 12.43 32.39 -12.14
N PRO A 230 13.02 31.24 -12.51
CA PRO A 230 14.31 30.83 -12.00
C PRO A 230 15.36 31.92 -12.27
N GLU A 231 16.13 32.29 -11.27
CA GLU A 231 17.30 33.16 -11.48
C GLU A 231 18.36 32.35 -12.22
N GLU A 232 18.68 32.72 -13.45
CA GLU A 232 19.56 31.97 -14.37
C GLU A 232 20.93 31.57 -13.76
N HIS A 233 21.40 32.28 -12.73
CA HIS A 233 22.73 32.12 -12.15
C HIS A 233 22.71 31.72 -10.67
N LYS A 234 21.55 31.49 -10.07
CA LYS A 234 21.44 31.08 -8.67
C LYS A 234 21.28 29.56 -8.57
N PRO A 235 22.24 28.82 -8.00
CA PRO A 235 22.13 27.38 -7.87
C PRO A 235 20.93 26.98 -7.00
N ALA A 236 20.39 25.79 -7.22
CA ALA A 236 19.38 25.19 -6.36
C ALA A 236 19.99 24.03 -5.57
N VAL A 237 19.59 23.90 -4.30
CA VAL A 237 19.93 22.75 -3.46
C VAL A 237 18.64 22.04 -3.12
N MET A 238 18.53 20.78 -3.54
CA MET A 238 17.31 20.00 -3.43
C MET A 238 17.43 18.90 -2.38
N LEU A 239 16.50 18.88 -1.43
CA LEU A 239 16.26 17.73 -0.56
C LEU A 239 15.11 16.92 -1.15
N ALA A 240 15.34 15.64 -1.40
CA ALA A 240 14.34 14.75 -1.99
C ALA A 240 14.20 13.46 -1.16
N ALA A 241 12.99 12.92 -1.12
CA ALA A 241 12.69 11.64 -0.51
C ALA A 241 11.64 10.85 -1.31
N PRO A 242 11.65 9.51 -1.25
CA PRO A 242 10.58 8.70 -1.83
C PRO A 242 9.28 8.85 -1.02
N LEU A 243 8.16 8.92 -1.73
CA LEU A 243 6.81 9.00 -1.16
C LEU A 243 6.14 7.61 -1.05
N ASP A 244 6.64 6.62 -1.80
CA ASP A 244 6.06 5.30 -1.94
C ASP A 244 6.95 4.19 -1.36
N ALA A 245 6.30 3.08 -1.02
CA ALA A 245 6.92 1.83 -0.64
C ALA A 245 6.24 0.66 -1.38
N THR A 246 6.86 -0.51 -1.31
CA THR A 246 6.35 -1.72 -1.96
C THR A 246 6.28 -2.89 -0.99
N ALA A 247 5.40 -3.82 -1.33
CA ALA A 247 5.19 -5.10 -0.67
C ALA A 247 4.65 -6.07 -1.72
N MET A 248 4.82 -7.37 -1.52
CA MET A 248 4.24 -8.37 -2.44
C MET A 248 2.71 -8.28 -2.45
N PHE A 249 2.13 -8.02 -1.28
CA PHE A 249 0.73 -7.71 -1.10
C PHE A 249 0.58 -6.19 -0.99
N HIS A 250 0.20 -5.53 -2.09
CA HIS A 250 0.27 -4.07 -2.21
C HIS A 250 -0.52 -3.32 -1.11
N GLY A 251 -1.62 -3.90 -0.62
CA GLY A 251 -2.40 -3.37 0.51
C GLY A 251 -1.67 -3.35 1.86
N ARG A 252 -0.46 -3.92 1.94
CA ARG A 252 0.41 -3.96 3.13
C ARG A 252 1.70 -3.18 2.99
N ALA A 253 1.89 -2.43 1.90
CA ALA A 253 3.03 -1.55 1.69
C ALA A 253 3.02 -0.33 2.64
N ARG A 254 3.10 -0.58 3.96
CA ARG A 254 3.07 0.46 5.01
C ARG A 254 4.28 1.38 4.95
N GLY A 255 5.43 0.86 4.50
CA GLY A 255 6.61 1.66 4.20
C GLY A 255 7.12 2.50 5.36
N ALA A 256 7.05 2.00 6.61
CA ALA A 256 7.41 2.79 7.78
C ALA A 256 8.82 3.41 7.65
N ASP A 257 9.81 2.57 7.34
CA ASP A 257 11.20 3.03 7.11
C ASP A 257 11.45 3.45 5.66
N ALA A 258 10.88 2.73 4.69
CA ALA A 258 11.12 2.96 3.27
C ALA A 258 10.51 4.27 2.72
N ALA A 259 9.43 4.77 3.32
CA ALA A 259 8.72 5.97 2.86
C ALA A 259 8.40 6.93 4.01
N VAL A 260 7.66 6.48 5.03
CA VAL A 260 7.10 7.37 6.08
C VAL A 260 8.17 8.11 6.86
N SER A 261 9.21 7.42 7.34
CA SER A 261 10.34 8.06 8.05
C SER A 261 11.02 9.13 7.19
N ASN A 262 11.19 8.88 5.89
CA ASN A 262 11.81 9.81 4.95
C ASN A 262 10.95 11.05 4.72
N VAL A 263 9.63 10.86 4.56
CA VAL A 263 8.65 11.95 4.45
C VAL A 263 8.65 12.81 5.71
N VAL A 264 8.59 12.19 6.89
CA VAL A 264 8.60 12.91 8.17
C VAL A 264 9.89 13.70 8.35
N ALA A 265 11.05 13.11 8.06
CA ALA A 265 12.34 13.79 8.15
C ALA A 265 12.42 14.98 7.20
N LEU A 266 11.97 14.83 5.95
CA LEU A 266 11.95 15.91 4.98
C LEU A 266 11.02 17.05 5.39
N LEU A 267 9.79 16.74 5.85
CA LEU A 267 8.84 17.76 6.33
C LEU A 267 9.34 18.49 7.58
N ALA A 268 10.01 17.78 8.49
CA ALA A 268 10.66 18.39 9.64
C ALA A 268 11.78 19.36 9.22
N ALA A 269 12.60 18.97 8.23
CA ALA A 269 13.63 19.83 7.66
C ALA A 269 13.01 21.08 6.98
N VAL A 270 11.96 20.91 6.18
CA VAL A 270 11.20 22.03 5.56
C VAL A 270 10.70 22.99 6.64
N THR A 271 10.11 22.46 7.71
CA THR A 271 9.57 23.27 8.81
C THR A 271 10.67 24.06 9.53
N ALA A 272 11.81 23.42 9.80
CA ALA A 272 12.94 24.07 10.44
C ALA A 272 13.54 25.18 9.56
N VAL A 273 13.75 24.92 8.27
CA VAL A 273 14.26 25.91 7.32
C VAL A 273 13.27 27.07 7.15
N SER A 274 11.97 26.78 7.02
CA SER A 274 10.94 27.82 6.86
C SER A 274 10.89 28.77 8.06
N ARG A 275 10.88 28.22 9.28
CA ARG A 275 10.92 29.03 10.52
C ARG A 275 12.19 29.86 10.62
N HIS A 276 13.34 29.28 10.28
CA HIS A 276 14.59 30.04 10.27
C HIS A 276 14.51 31.21 9.28
N MET A 277 13.98 30.99 8.08
CA MET A 277 13.79 32.04 7.07
C MET A 277 12.80 33.14 7.49
N GLU A 278 11.75 32.78 8.23
CA GLU A 278 10.79 33.75 8.81
C GLU A 278 11.44 34.61 9.90
N THR A 279 12.18 33.98 10.83
CA THR A 279 12.89 34.71 11.89
C THR A 279 13.98 35.63 11.33
N SER A 280 14.67 35.19 10.28
CA SER A 280 15.70 35.97 9.60
C SER A 280 15.10 37.13 8.80
N ARG A 281 13.86 37.00 8.28
CA ARG A 281 13.11 38.12 7.68
C ARG A 281 12.74 39.19 8.70
N ALA A 282 12.37 38.80 9.92
CA ALA A 282 12.06 39.74 11.00
C ALA A 282 13.29 40.53 11.50
N GLY A 283 14.52 40.09 11.14
CA GLY A 283 15.80 40.68 11.54
C GLY A 283 16.67 41.24 10.40
N ALA A 284 16.13 41.47 9.20
CA ALA A 284 16.83 42.03 8.03
C ALA A 284 17.79 41.11 7.23
N ALA A 285 17.52 39.80 7.13
CA ALA A 285 18.12 38.97 6.09
C ALA A 285 17.16 38.85 4.88
N ASP A 286 17.56 39.40 3.74
CA ASP A 286 16.86 39.25 2.47
C ASP A 286 16.87 37.77 2.03
N PRO A 287 15.73 37.14 1.73
CA PRO A 287 15.66 35.80 1.13
C PRO A 287 16.47 35.66 -0.17
N SER A 288 16.76 36.77 -0.86
CA SER A 288 17.66 36.79 -2.01
C SER A 288 19.13 36.51 -1.61
N ALA A 289 19.50 36.72 -0.35
CA ALA A 289 20.87 36.59 0.16
C ALA A 289 21.34 35.14 0.35
N LEU A 290 20.44 34.14 0.28
CA LEU A 290 20.90 32.75 0.27
C LEU A 290 21.72 32.49 -0.99
N ALA A 291 22.88 31.85 -0.84
CA ALA A 291 23.75 31.48 -1.95
C ALA A 291 23.09 30.48 -2.93
N ALA A 292 22.11 29.71 -2.45
CA ALA A 292 21.34 28.77 -3.26
C ALA A 292 19.85 28.83 -2.91
N THR A 293 19.00 28.42 -3.84
CA THR A 293 17.55 28.25 -3.62
C THR A 293 17.27 26.85 -3.06
N PRO A 294 16.75 26.73 -1.81
CA PRO A 294 16.28 25.46 -1.29
C PRO A 294 15.06 24.94 -2.06
N LEU A 295 15.16 23.69 -2.51
CA LEU A 295 14.07 22.92 -3.11
C LEU A 295 13.81 21.68 -2.25
N PHE A 296 12.56 21.24 -2.25
CA PHE A 296 12.11 20.06 -1.53
C PHE A 296 11.22 19.23 -2.44
N ALA A 297 11.39 17.91 -2.47
CA ALA A 297 10.47 17.04 -3.18
C ALA A 297 10.22 15.69 -2.51
N LEU A 298 9.00 15.21 -2.72
CA LEU A 298 8.56 13.87 -2.43
C LEU A 298 8.19 13.21 -3.75
N PHE A 299 8.98 12.23 -4.18
CA PHE A 299 8.79 11.57 -5.47
C PHE A 299 7.96 10.30 -5.32
N SER A 300 6.94 10.15 -6.17
CA SER A 300 6.12 8.94 -6.23
C SER A 300 6.65 7.97 -7.27
N GLY A 301 6.53 6.66 -7.01
CA GLY A 301 6.96 5.60 -7.92
C GLY A 301 8.47 5.34 -7.87
N GLU A 302 9.14 5.72 -6.79
CA GLU A 302 10.57 5.50 -6.61
C GLU A 302 10.89 4.02 -6.43
N ALA A 303 10.02 3.27 -5.76
CA ALA A 303 10.19 1.83 -5.59
C ALA A 303 9.95 1.03 -6.89
N TRP A 304 9.48 1.69 -7.95
CA TRP A 304 9.16 1.09 -9.25
C TRP A 304 10.11 1.55 -10.37
N GLY A 305 11.39 1.69 -10.05
CA GLY A 305 12.39 2.12 -11.03
C GLY A 305 12.41 3.63 -11.23
N GLN A 306 12.20 4.38 -10.15
CA GLN A 306 12.39 5.84 -10.10
C GLN A 306 11.48 6.58 -11.09
N ILE A 307 10.21 6.16 -11.18
CA ILE A 307 9.27 6.71 -12.17
C ILE A 307 9.11 8.22 -11.96
N GLY A 308 8.96 8.65 -10.71
CA GLY A 308 8.73 10.06 -10.36
C GLY A 308 9.96 10.93 -10.59
N SER A 309 11.11 10.58 -10.00
CA SER A 309 12.31 11.39 -10.09
C SER A 309 12.88 11.47 -11.52
N ARG A 310 12.86 10.36 -12.27
CA ARG A 310 13.27 10.37 -13.69
C ARG A 310 12.32 11.17 -14.57
N ARG A 311 11.02 11.16 -14.27
CA ARG A 311 10.05 12.01 -14.98
C ARG A 311 10.34 13.49 -14.71
N PHE A 312 10.60 13.83 -13.45
CA PHE A 312 10.98 15.19 -13.04
C PHE A 312 12.27 15.65 -13.72
N GLU A 313 13.33 14.85 -13.70
CA GLU A 313 14.60 15.14 -14.39
C GLU A 313 14.39 15.38 -15.88
N LYS A 314 13.62 14.50 -16.54
CA LYS A 314 13.31 14.64 -17.97
C LYS A 314 12.60 15.96 -18.27
N ASP A 315 11.66 16.36 -17.40
CA ASP A 315 10.94 17.62 -17.56
C ASP A 315 11.84 18.84 -17.33
N VAL A 316 12.71 18.80 -16.31
CA VAL A 316 13.70 19.88 -16.08
C VAL A 316 14.68 20.00 -17.25
N ALA A 317 15.15 18.88 -17.80
CA ALA A 317 16.16 18.88 -18.86
C ALA A 317 15.62 19.24 -20.25
N SER A 318 14.36 18.87 -20.54
CA SER A 318 13.89 18.83 -21.93
C SER A 318 12.39 19.09 -22.12
N PHE A 319 11.66 19.54 -21.10
CA PHE A 319 10.24 19.82 -21.27
C PHE A 319 10.01 20.91 -22.31
N ASN A 320 9.22 20.58 -23.34
CA ASN A 320 8.79 21.52 -24.35
C ASN A 320 7.26 21.57 -24.38
N CYS A 321 6.69 22.74 -24.09
CA CYS A 321 5.27 22.97 -24.14
C CYS A 321 4.83 23.20 -25.60
N SER A 322 4.32 22.16 -26.26
CA SER A 322 3.89 22.25 -27.66
C SER A 322 2.61 23.09 -27.87
N ARG A 323 1.77 23.26 -26.84
CA ARG A 323 0.58 24.12 -26.87
C ARG A 323 0.34 24.74 -25.51
N ARG A 324 0.43 26.08 -25.41
CA ARG A 324 -0.14 26.82 -24.27
C ARG A 324 -1.63 27.00 -24.52
N SER A 325 -2.49 26.34 -23.75
CA SER A 325 -3.90 26.70 -23.71
C SER A 325 -4.05 28.02 -22.96
N SER A 326 -4.58 29.05 -23.60
CA SER A 326 -4.90 30.36 -23.00
C SER A 326 -6.15 30.34 -22.12
N ALA A 327 -6.51 29.19 -21.53
CA ALA A 327 -7.68 29.11 -20.67
C ALA A 327 -7.39 29.92 -19.39
N PRO A 328 -8.23 30.90 -19.03
CA PRO A 328 -8.07 31.62 -17.77
C PRO A 328 -8.15 30.64 -16.61
N HIS A 329 -7.14 30.69 -15.73
CA HIS A 329 -7.16 29.96 -14.47
C HIS A 329 -8.44 30.37 -13.71
N PRO A 330 -9.25 29.42 -13.20
CA PRO A 330 -10.25 29.78 -12.21
C PRO A 330 -9.52 30.40 -11.00
N PRO A 331 -10.02 31.52 -10.44
CA PRO A 331 -9.40 32.11 -9.26
C PRO A 331 -9.36 31.07 -8.14
N ALA A 332 -8.21 30.99 -7.47
CA ALA A 332 -8.08 30.22 -6.23
C ALA A 332 -9.17 30.74 -5.27
N SER A 333 -10.02 29.84 -4.76
CA SER A 333 -10.96 30.20 -3.71
C SER A 333 -10.15 30.60 -2.47
N GLU A 334 -10.21 31.89 -2.14
CA GLU A 334 -9.88 32.40 -0.82
C GLU A 334 -10.98 31.95 0.14
N ASP A 335 -10.95 30.70 0.59
CA ASP A 335 -11.68 30.30 1.79
C ASP A 335 -10.83 30.70 3.00
N GLY A 336 -10.79 32.01 3.23
CA GLY A 336 -10.53 32.56 4.55
C GLY A 336 -11.84 32.51 5.33
N GLU A 337 -11.94 31.60 6.29
CA GLU A 337 -13.02 31.63 7.27
C GLU A 337 -12.41 31.85 8.66
N ALA A 338 -12.75 33.02 9.20
CA ALA A 338 -12.62 33.42 10.59
C ALA A 338 -13.80 32.86 11.41
#